data_AF-A0A0N4XP40-F1
#
_entry.id   AF-A0A0N4XP40-F1
#
_cell.length_a   1.000
_cell.length_b   1.000
_cell.length_c   1.000
_cell.angle_alpha   90.00
_cell.angle_beta   90.00
_cell.angle_gamma   90.00
#
_symmetry.space_group_name_H-M   'P 1'
#
loop_
_entity.id
_entity.type
_entity.pdbx_description
1 polymer ?
#
loop_
_entity_poly.entity_id
_entity_poly.type
_entity_poly.pdbx_seq_one_letter_code
_entity_poly.pdbx_strand_id
1 'polypeptide(L)'
;MRTPSKVKRKDTTPDEHEEHILSSLFRSCGDAARQRMMSKFTEHEHEKVDRAIELFIKYREKLAKFEAKRARKEDSSVDEEDVDRDYLDRLDAGLYTLQNLSLILADVCAHTSSAKHRASKLFSMKLKQDKILKILLPLLTEYQANIGEGGDEEKRRVDSLVAKLTKSDREKE
;
A
#
# COMPACT_ATOMS: atom_id res chain seq x y z
N MET A 1 17.16 0.93 -10.10
CA MET A 1 17.15 -0.28 -10.98
C MET A 1 16.25 -0.03 -12.18
N ARG A 2 16.63 -0.47 -13.39
CA ARG A 2 15.84 -0.25 -14.61
C ARG A 2 15.14 -1.56 -14.98
N THR A 3 13.81 -1.58 -14.93
CA THR A 3 13.01 -2.77 -15.24
C THR A 3 13.23 -3.17 -16.71
N PRO A 4 13.64 -4.42 -16.99
CA PRO A 4 13.89 -4.86 -18.35
C PRO A 4 12.58 -4.94 -19.15
N SER A 5 12.56 -4.29 -20.31
CA SER A 5 11.40 -4.32 -21.21
C SER A 5 11.41 -5.59 -22.05
N LYS A 6 10.47 -6.53 -21.84
CA LYS A 6 10.13 -7.57 -22.85
C LYS A 6 8.68 -8.09 -22.79
N VAL A 7 8.15 -8.19 -24.02
CA VAL A 7 7.12 -9.09 -24.59
C VAL A 7 5.86 -9.29 -23.75
N LYS A 8 4.78 -8.63 -24.22
CA LYS A 8 3.40 -8.71 -23.76
C LYS A 8 2.95 -10.18 -23.55
N ARG A 9 3.01 -10.66 -22.31
CA ARG A 9 2.03 -11.62 -21.80
C ARG A 9 0.88 -10.81 -21.19
N LYS A 10 -0.34 -11.26 -21.44
CA LYS A 10 -1.57 -10.49 -21.28
C LYS A 10 -1.98 -10.25 -19.83
N ASP A 11 -1.34 -10.91 -18.87
CA ASP A 11 -1.94 -11.11 -17.55
C ASP A 11 -1.23 -10.42 -16.38
N THR A 12 -0.11 -9.72 -16.60
CA THR A 12 0.53 -8.95 -15.50
C THR A 12 1.55 -7.97 -16.06
N THR A 13 1.43 -6.69 -15.70
CA THR A 13 2.45 -5.69 -16.06
C THR A 13 3.68 -5.85 -15.16
N PRO A 14 4.89 -5.44 -15.62
CA PRO A 14 6.12 -5.59 -14.82
C PRO A 14 6.06 -4.93 -13.44
N ASP A 15 5.34 -3.80 -13.33
CA ASP A 15 5.13 -3.10 -12.06
C ASP A 15 4.32 -3.97 -11.07
N GLU A 16 3.26 -4.62 -11.54
CA GLU A 16 2.42 -5.53 -10.73
C GLU A 16 3.25 -6.73 -10.20
N HIS A 17 4.18 -7.25 -11.01
CA HIS A 17 5.08 -8.33 -10.57
C HIS A 17 6.07 -7.90 -9.47
N GLU A 18 6.69 -6.72 -9.58
CA GLU A 18 7.60 -6.22 -8.55
C GLU A 18 6.88 -6.02 -7.19
N GLU A 19 5.64 -5.55 -7.25
CA GLU A 19 4.80 -5.27 -6.07
C GLU A 19 4.31 -6.54 -5.39
N HIS A 20 3.87 -7.54 -6.16
CA HIS A 20 3.48 -8.84 -5.63
C HIS A 20 4.65 -9.53 -4.93
N ILE A 21 5.84 -9.50 -5.54
CA ILE A 21 7.05 -10.10 -4.95
C ILE A 21 7.40 -9.41 -3.63
N LEU A 22 7.42 -8.07 -3.59
CA LEU A 22 7.69 -7.35 -2.34
C LEU A 22 6.65 -7.65 -1.27
N SER A 23 5.37 -7.67 -1.61
CA SER A 23 4.29 -7.91 -0.65
C SER A 23 4.32 -9.34 -0.09
N SER A 24 4.54 -10.33 -0.95
CA SER A 24 4.74 -11.72 -0.54
C SER A 24 5.99 -11.87 0.34
N LEU A 25 7.09 -11.20 0.02
CA LEU A 25 8.30 -11.20 0.85
C LEU A 25 8.05 -10.57 2.22
N PHE A 26 7.33 -9.44 2.29
CA PHE A 26 7.01 -8.78 3.56
C PHE A 26 6.06 -9.58 4.46
N ARG A 27 5.20 -10.43 3.87
CA ARG A 27 4.32 -11.35 4.62
C ARG A 27 5.06 -12.61 5.11
N SER A 28 6.02 -13.14 4.36
CA SER A 28 6.66 -14.43 4.68
C SER A 28 7.98 -14.32 5.46
N CYS A 29 8.43 -13.11 5.80
CA CYS A 29 9.73 -12.90 6.43
C CYS A 29 9.66 -12.98 7.97
N GLY A 30 10.40 -13.92 8.57
CA GLY A 30 10.76 -13.87 9.99
C GLY A 30 11.63 -12.65 10.32
N ASP A 31 11.83 -12.35 11.61
CA ASP A 31 12.43 -11.08 12.08
C ASP A 31 13.80 -10.75 11.45
N ALA A 32 14.69 -11.73 11.28
CA ALA A 32 15.99 -11.51 10.65
C ALA A 32 15.90 -11.17 9.14
N ALA A 33 14.91 -11.74 8.45
CA ALA A 33 14.65 -11.39 7.05
C ALA A 33 13.99 -10.01 6.94
N ARG A 34 13.10 -9.66 7.90
CA ARG A 34 12.50 -8.32 7.99
C ARG A 34 13.56 -7.23 8.19
N GLN A 35 14.52 -7.43 9.11
CA GLN A 35 15.61 -6.47 9.30
C GLN A 35 16.48 -6.28 8.05
N ARG A 36 16.83 -7.36 7.34
CA ARG A 36 17.57 -7.26 6.07
C ARG A 36 16.77 -6.56 4.98
N MET A 37 15.45 -6.70 4.99
CA MET A 37 14.59 -5.97 4.07
C MET A 37 14.52 -4.48 4.42
N MET A 38 14.44 -4.13 5.70
CA MET A 38 14.47 -2.73 6.15
C MET A 38 15.74 -2.01 5.70
N SER A 39 16.91 -2.67 5.77
CA SER A 39 18.16 -2.05 5.30
C SER A 39 18.14 -1.76 3.79
N LYS A 40 17.43 -2.54 2.97
CA LYS A 40 17.25 -2.23 1.55
C LYS A 40 16.51 -0.91 1.31
N PHE A 41 15.58 -0.53 2.19
CA PHE A 41 14.84 0.73 2.10
C PHE A 41 15.63 1.96 2.58
N THR A 42 16.82 1.77 3.15
CA THR A 42 17.73 2.87 3.52
C THR A 42 18.91 3.04 2.56
N GLU A 43 19.17 2.06 1.71
CA GLU A 43 20.18 2.14 0.65
C GLU A 43 19.86 3.26 -0.36
N HIS A 44 20.92 3.82 -0.97
CA HIS A 44 20.84 4.78 -2.08
C HIS A 44 19.83 5.91 -1.83
N GLU A 45 19.97 6.60 -0.69
CA GLU A 45 19.13 7.75 -0.31
C GLU A 45 17.61 7.45 -0.32
N HIS A 46 17.23 6.23 0.06
CA HIS A 46 15.84 5.77 0.10
C HIS A 46 15.17 5.63 -1.28
N GLU A 47 15.93 5.29 -2.35
CA GLU A 47 15.38 5.08 -3.71
C GLU A 47 14.14 4.15 -3.73
N LYS A 48 14.08 3.17 -2.82
CA LYS A 48 12.99 2.18 -2.76
C LYS A 48 11.74 2.75 -2.11
N VAL A 49 11.90 3.69 -1.18
CA VAL A 49 10.79 4.48 -0.62
C VAL A 49 10.23 5.38 -1.71
N ASP A 50 11.10 6.03 -2.49
CA ASP A 50 10.69 6.89 -3.60
C ASP A 50 9.89 6.11 -4.64
N ARG A 51 10.40 4.93 -5.03
CA ARG A 51 9.72 4.04 -5.98
C ARG A 51 8.39 3.54 -5.44
N ALA A 52 8.33 3.11 -4.17
CA ALA A 52 7.09 2.66 -3.55
C ALA A 52 6.02 3.77 -3.50
N ILE A 53 6.41 5.02 -3.26
CA ILE A 53 5.49 6.17 -3.24
C ILE A 53 5.05 6.55 -4.65
N GLU A 54 5.95 6.51 -5.64
CA GLU A 54 5.59 6.73 -7.04
C GLU A 54 4.51 5.72 -7.49
N LEU A 55 4.73 4.44 -7.20
CA LEU A 55 3.77 3.38 -7.47
C LEU A 55 2.48 3.59 -6.69
N PHE A 56 2.56 3.92 -5.40
CA PHE A 56 1.38 4.20 -4.58
C PHE A 56 0.49 5.29 -5.20
N ILE A 57 1.09 6.39 -5.65
CA ILE A 57 0.37 7.49 -6.30
C ILE A 57 -0.24 7.02 -7.62
N LYS A 58 0.52 6.29 -8.44
CA LYS A 58 0.05 5.74 -9.72
C LYS A 58 -1.19 4.85 -9.53
N TYR A 59 -1.18 3.91 -8.58
CA TYR A 59 -2.31 3.02 -8.34
C TYR A 59 -3.48 3.74 -7.68
N ARG A 60 -3.21 4.70 -6.81
CA ARG A 60 -4.27 5.56 -6.24
C ARG A 60 -5.01 6.33 -7.34
N GLU A 61 -4.28 6.89 -8.31
CA GLU A 61 -4.90 7.56 -9.46
C GLU A 61 -5.63 6.59 -10.39
N LYS A 62 -5.10 5.38 -10.59
CA LYS A 62 -5.76 4.32 -11.37
C LYS A 62 -7.11 3.95 -10.75
N LEU A 63 -7.13 3.71 -9.44
CA LEU A 63 -8.34 3.38 -8.69
C LEU A 63 -9.34 4.54 -8.69
N ALA A 64 -8.90 5.78 -8.46
CA ALA A 64 -9.77 6.95 -8.52
C ALA A 64 -10.43 7.15 -9.91
N LYS A 65 -9.71 6.86 -11.00
CA LYS A 65 -10.27 6.89 -12.36
C LYS A 65 -11.30 5.78 -12.58
N PHE A 66 -11.06 4.60 -12.02
CA PHE A 66 -11.99 3.49 -12.05
C PHE A 66 -13.30 3.84 -11.33
N GLU A 67 -13.21 4.32 -10.08
CA GLU A 67 -14.34 4.74 -9.26
C GLU A 67 -15.14 5.86 -9.95
N ALA A 68 -14.47 6.88 -10.51
CA ALA A 68 -15.13 7.95 -11.23
C ALA A 68 -15.84 7.48 -12.52
N LYS A 69 -15.33 6.45 -13.19
CA LYS A 69 -15.97 5.86 -14.37
C LYS A 69 -17.18 5.02 -13.99
N ARG A 70 -17.11 4.33 -12.85
CA ARG A 70 -18.22 3.53 -12.31
C ARG A 70 -19.36 4.40 -11.80
N ALA A 71 -19.07 5.45 -11.02
CA ALA A 71 -20.08 6.39 -10.50
C ALA A 71 -20.90 7.09 -11.61
N ARG A 72 -20.39 7.12 -12.85
CA ARG A 72 -21.13 7.64 -14.02
C ARG A 72 -22.02 6.60 -14.71
N LYS A 73 -21.83 5.31 -14.42
CA LYS A 73 -22.56 4.18 -15.01
C LYS A 73 -23.66 3.64 -14.09
N GLU A 74 -23.53 3.85 -12.79
CA GLU A 74 -24.44 3.29 -11.78
C GLU A 74 -25.57 4.29 -11.50
N ASP A 75 -26.74 4.02 -12.09
CA ASP A 75 -28.02 4.60 -11.72
C ASP A 75 -28.82 3.47 -11.05
N SER A 76 -29.19 3.66 -9.78
CA SER A 76 -30.12 2.85 -8.97
C SER A 76 -29.62 1.56 -8.28
N SER A 77 -29.99 1.50 -6.98
CA SER A 77 -30.06 0.37 -6.00
C SER A 77 -28.85 -0.55 -5.84
N VAL A 78 -28.16 -0.42 -4.70
CA VAL A 78 -27.09 -1.33 -4.25
C VAL A 78 -27.73 -2.45 -3.41
N ASP A 79 -27.65 -3.70 -3.87
CA ASP A 79 -27.98 -4.89 -3.08
C ASP A 79 -26.72 -5.40 -2.33
N GLU A 80 -26.85 -6.23 -1.29
CA GLU A 80 -25.66 -6.72 -0.54
C GLU A 80 -24.69 -7.54 -1.43
N GLU A 81 -25.21 -8.26 -2.43
CA GLU A 81 -24.39 -8.96 -3.45
C GLU A 81 -23.56 -7.99 -4.32
N ASP A 82 -23.97 -6.72 -4.44
CA ASP A 82 -23.22 -5.70 -5.18
C ASP A 82 -21.99 -5.20 -4.40
N VAL A 83 -21.97 -5.35 -3.06
CA VAL A 83 -20.87 -4.85 -2.21
C VAL A 83 -19.63 -5.74 -2.33
N ASP A 84 -19.80 -7.06 -2.25
CA ASP A 84 -18.69 -8.01 -2.45
C ASP A 84 -18.16 -7.92 -3.89
N ARG A 85 -19.07 -7.76 -4.85
CA ARG A 85 -18.71 -7.55 -6.26
C ARG A 85 -17.95 -6.25 -6.46
N ASP A 86 -18.36 -5.16 -5.80
CA ASP A 86 -17.65 -3.89 -5.82
C ASP A 86 -16.22 -4.02 -5.31
N TYR A 87 -16.05 -4.71 -4.18
CA TYR A 87 -14.72 -4.92 -3.63
C TYR A 87 -13.82 -5.70 -4.58
N LEU A 88 -14.32 -6.80 -5.17
CA LEU A 88 -13.58 -7.58 -6.17
C LEU A 88 -13.20 -6.75 -7.39
N ASP A 89 -14.14 -5.96 -7.93
CA ASP A 89 -13.89 -5.05 -9.05
C ASP A 89 -12.82 -4.00 -8.72
N ARG A 90 -12.82 -3.47 -7.49
CA ARG A 90 -11.80 -2.53 -7.01
C ARG A 90 -10.44 -3.22 -6.85
N LEU A 91 -10.40 -4.47 -6.38
CA LEU A 91 -9.17 -5.27 -6.32
C LEU A 91 -8.55 -5.43 -7.72
N ASP A 92 -9.35 -5.80 -8.72
CA ASP A 92 -8.93 -5.91 -10.12
C ASP A 92 -8.50 -4.56 -10.72
N ALA A 93 -9.11 -3.47 -10.27
CA ALA A 93 -8.72 -2.12 -10.66
C ALA A 93 -7.39 -1.65 -10.05
N GLY A 94 -6.81 -2.41 -9.11
CA GLY A 94 -5.51 -2.15 -8.49
C GLY A 94 -5.56 -1.78 -7.01
N LEU A 95 -6.71 -1.94 -6.33
CA LEU A 95 -6.80 -1.75 -4.88
C LEU A 95 -5.89 -2.73 -4.12
N TYR A 96 -5.79 -3.97 -4.58
CA TYR A 96 -4.93 -4.97 -3.94
C TYR A 96 -3.47 -4.51 -3.89
N THR A 97 -2.96 -4.02 -5.02
CA THR A 97 -1.62 -3.45 -5.12
C THR A 97 -1.45 -2.23 -4.22
N LEU A 98 -2.45 -1.35 -4.20
CA LEU A 98 -2.41 -0.15 -3.37
C LEU A 98 -2.38 -0.48 -1.87
N GLN A 99 -3.17 -1.45 -1.41
CA GLN A 99 -3.17 -1.95 -0.03
C GLN A 99 -1.83 -2.59 0.33
N ASN A 100 -1.26 -3.38 -0.58
CA ASN A 100 0.06 -3.98 -0.44
C ASN A 100 1.19 -2.95 -0.29
N LEU A 101 1.22 -1.92 -1.15
CA LEU A 101 2.13 -0.79 -1.03
C LEU A 101 1.94 -0.04 0.29
N SER A 102 0.69 0.08 0.76
CA SER A 102 0.37 0.70 2.05
C SER A 102 0.97 -0.08 3.22
N LEU A 103 0.88 -1.41 3.19
CA LEU A 103 1.47 -2.28 4.20
C LEU A 103 3.00 -2.16 4.23
N ILE A 104 3.64 -2.16 3.05
CA ILE A 104 5.10 -1.98 2.93
C ILE A 104 5.51 -0.61 3.48
N LEU A 105 4.86 0.47 3.05
CA LEU A 105 5.17 1.83 3.50
C LEU A 105 4.92 1.98 5.00
N ALA A 106 3.85 1.39 5.53
CA ALA A 106 3.54 1.39 6.95
C ALA A 106 4.64 0.69 7.76
N ASP A 107 5.07 -0.50 7.33
CA ASP A 107 6.10 -1.26 8.01
C ASP A 107 7.46 -0.54 8.00
N VAL A 108 7.86 -0.01 6.84
CA VAL A 108 9.11 0.75 6.69
C VAL A 108 9.09 2.03 7.52
N CYS A 109 7.98 2.79 7.50
CA CYS A 109 7.87 4.03 8.26
C CYS A 109 7.77 3.81 9.77
N ALA A 110 7.23 2.67 10.21
CA ALA A 110 7.15 2.31 11.62
C ALA A 110 8.52 1.92 12.21
N HIS A 111 9.43 1.36 11.39
CA HIS A 111 10.73 0.86 11.86
C HIS A 111 11.90 1.82 11.54
N THR A 112 11.75 2.70 10.55
CA THR A 112 12.86 3.54 10.06
C THR A 112 12.46 5.01 9.97
N SER A 113 12.94 5.82 10.91
CA SER A 113 12.62 7.25 11.01
C SER A 113 13.03 8.08 9.79
N SER A 114 14.17 7.77 9.17
CA SER A 114 14.65 8.46 7.95
C SER A 114 13.77 8.16 6.74
N ALA A 115 13.35 6.91 6.56
CA ALA A 115 12.40 6.50 5.53
C ALA A 115 11.03 7.18 5.74
N LYS A 116 10.57 7.25 6.99
CA LYS A 116 9.36 8.01 7.35
C LYS A 116 9.47 9.48 6.95
N HIS A 117 10.59 10.14 7.28
CA HIS A 117 10.79 11.54 6.90
C HIS A 117 10.78 11.73 5.37
N ARG A 118 11.44 10.83 4.64
CA ARG A 118 11.41 10.83 3.17
C ARG A 118 9.98 10.67 2.63
N ALA A 119 9.23 9.73 3.19
CA ALA A 119 7.85 9.47 2.77
C ALA A 119 6.92 10.65 3.05
N SER A 120 6.96 11.23 4.25
CA SER A 120 6.20 12.44 4.59
C SER A 120 6.51 13.59 3.65
N LYS A 121 7.79 13.80 3.31
CA LYS A 121 8.18 14.86 2.36
C LYS A 121 7.60 14.63 0.98
N LEU A 122 7.69 13.41 0.44
CA LEU A 122 7.14 13.10 -0.88
C LEU A 122 5.62 13.20 -0.93
N PHE A 123 4.92 12.70 0.10
CA PHE A 123 3.48 12.85 0.18
C PHE A 123 3.03 14.30 0.35
N SER A 124 3.76 15.11 1.12
CA SER A 124 3.51 16.55 1.22
C SER A 124 3.65 17.24 -0.15
N MET A 125 4.73 16.92 -0.88
CA MET A 125 4.97 17.50 -2.22
C MET A 125 3.96 17.08 -3.27
N LYS A 126 3.54 15.80 -3.27
CA LYS A 126 2.71 15.22 -4.35
C LYS A 126 1.21 15.26 -4.04
N LEU A 127 0.83 15.02 -2.79
CA LEU A 127 -0.55 14.84 -2.35
C LEU A 127 -1.02 15.95 -1.39
N LYS A 128 -0.17 16.93 -1.09
CA LYS A 128 -0.44 18.01 -0.12
C LYS A 128 -0.87 17.48 1.25
N GLN A 129 -0.35 16.30 1.62
CA GLN A 129 -0.64 15.62 2.87
C GLN A 129 0.68 15.16 3.48
N ASP A 130 1.06 15.77 4.60
CA ASP A 130 2.33 15.51 5.31
C ASP A 130 2.22 14.36 6.31
N LYS A 131 1.02 14.15 6.88
CA LYS A 131 0.74 13.05 7.80
C LYS A 131 0.52 11.76 7.01
N ILE A 132 1.54 10.89 7.02
CA ILE A 132 1.49 9.55 6.40
C ILE A 132 0.27 8.76 6.89
N LEU A 133 -0.05 8.88 8.18
CA LEU A 133 -1.13 8.13 8.78
C LEU A 133 -2.50 8.49 8.17
N LYS A 134 -2.73 9.75 7.79
CA LYS A 134 -3.96 10.16 7.09
C LYS A 134 -4.09 9.54 5.69
N ILE A 135 -2.98 9.11 5.09
CA ILE A 135 -2.94 8.51 3.76
C ILE A 135 -3.11 6.99 3.86
N LEU A 136 -2.38 6.36 4.78
CA LEU A 136 -2.32 4.91 4.88
C LEU A 136 -3.47 4.33 5.71
N LEU A 137 -3.94 5.03 6.75
CA LEU A 137 -4.95 4.49 7.67
C LEU A 137 -6.23 4.02 6.95
N PRO A 138 -6.85 4.80 6.01
CA PRO A 138 -8.05 4.33 5.33
C PRO A 138 -7.84 3.01 4.57
N LEU A 139 -6.69 2.85 3.92
CA LEU A 139 -6.35 1.67 3.14
C LEU A 139 -6.06 0.45 4.03
N LEU A 140 -5.38 0.68 5.16
CA LEU A 140 -5.08 -0.37 6.14
C LEU A 140 -6.36 -0.84 6.85
N THR A 141 -7.26 0.08 7.21
CA THR A 141 -8.55 -0.24 7.82
C THR A 141 -9.45 -1.00 6.86
N GLU A 142 -9.54 -0.57 5.60
CA GLU A 142 -10.29 -1.29 4.56
C GLU A 142 -9.73 -2.70 4.35
N TYR A 143 -8.41 -2.83 4.23
CA TYR A 143 -7.76 -4.12 4.12
C TYR A 143 -8.08 -5.02 5.33
N GLN A 144 -7.97 -4.49 6.55
CA GLN A 144 -8.22 -5.24 7.78
C GLN A 144 -9.67 -5.71 7.91
N ALA A 145 -10.64 -4.87 7.49
CA ALA A 145 -12.05 -5.22 7.47
C ALA A 145 -12.36 -6.39 6.54
N ASN A 146 -11.58 -6.54 5.46
CA ASN A 146 -11.73 -7.59 4.46
C ASN A 146 -10.84 -8.83 4.71
N ILE A 147 -10.18 -8.92 5.86
CA ILE A 147 -9.47 -10.13 6.26
C ILE A 147 -10.51 -11.16 6.77
N GLY A 148 -10.65 -12.26 6.03
CA GLY A 148 -11.57 -13.37 6.34
C GLY A 148 -11.25 -14.15 7.62
N GLU A 149 -12.10 -15.13 7.95
CA GLU A 149 -11.92 -16.02 9.10
C GLU A 149 -10.58 -16.78 8.99
N GLY A 150 -9.77 -16.73 10.05
CA GLY A 150 -8.42 -17.31 10.11
C GLY A 150 -7.27 -16.32 9.89
N GLY A 151 -7.56 -15.04 9.60
CA GLY A 151 -6.55 -14.00 9.43
C GLY A 151 -6.22 -13.18 10.69
N ASP A 152 -6.50 -13.70 11.89
CA ASP A 152 -6.34 -12.95 13.15
C ASP A 152 -4.90 -12.50 13.40
N GLU A 153 -3.91 -13.28 13.00
CA GLU A 153 -2.50 -12.89 13.09
C GLU A 153 -2.18 -11.68 12.21
N GLU A 154 -2.74 -11.64 11.01
CA GLU A 154 -2.55 -10.52 10.07
C GLU A 154 -3.28 -9.27 10.59
N LYS A 155 -4.51 -9.42 11.12
CA LYS A 155 -5.23 -8.32 11.78
C LYS A 155 -4.39 -7.71 12.92
N ARG A 156 -3.87 -8.54 13.83
CA ARG A 156 -3.00 -8.10 14.94
C ARG A 156 -1.72 -7.43 14.45
N ARG A 157 -1.13 -7.93 13.36
CA ARG A 157 0.05 -7.33 12.73
C ARG A 157 -0.25 -5.92 12.22
N VAL A 158 -1.36 -5.74 11.49
CA VAL A 158 -1.78 -4.43 10.99
C VAL A 158 -2.09 -3.47 12.15
N ASP A 159 -2.79 -3.93 13.19
CA ASP A 159 -3.05 -3.12 14.39
C ASP A 159 -1.75 -2.64 15.06
N SER A 160 -0.76 -3.54 15.18
CA SER A 160 0.56 -3.18 15.72
C SER A 160 1.27 -2.13 14.87
N LEU A 161 1.18 -2.21 13.55
CA LEU A 161 1.75 -1.22 12.64
C LEU A 161 1.07 0.15 12.78
N VAL A 162 -0.26 0.18 12.80
CA VAL A 162 -1.04 1.41 12.98
C VAL A 162 -0.72 2.06 14.32
N ALA A 163 -0.62 1.28 15.41
CA ALA A 163 -0.25 1.78 16.73
C ALA A 163 1.16 2.40 16.74
N LYS A 164 2.15 1.73 16.12
CA LYS A 164 3.52 2.25 16.00
C LYS A 164 3.59 3.55 15.19
N LEU A 165 2.89 3.61 14.06
CA LEU A 165 2.82 4.83 13.24
C LEU A 165 2.17 5.98 14.01
N THR A 166 1.10 5.70 14.75
CA THR A 166 0.40 6.69 15.58
C THR A 166 1.30 7.25 16.67
N LYS A 167 2.03 6.39 17.37
CA LYS A 167 2.98 6.82 18.41
C LYS A 167 4.07 7.72 17.82
N SER A 168 4.65 7.31 16.70
CA SER A 168 5.71 8.06 16.03
C SER A 168 5.24 9.39 15.41
N ASP A 169 3.93 9.55 15.12
CA ASP A 169 3.36 10.83 14.69
C ASP A 169 3.15 11.79 15.87
N ARG A 170 2.80 11.28 17.06
CA ARG A 170 2.63 12.09 18.28
C ARG A 170 3.94 12.62 18.86
N GLU A 171 5.05 11.90 18.66
CA GLU A 171 6.38 12.34 19.12
C GLU A 171 6.96 13.53 18.32
N LYS A 172 6.26 14.01 17.29
CA LYS A 172 6.66 15.15 16.44
C LYS A 172 5.78 16.40 16.60
N GLU A 173 4.70 16.33 17.38
CA GLU A 173 3.90 17.49 17.80
C GLU A 173 4.49 18.10 19.08
#